data_AF-A0A2I1FM28-F1
#
_entry.id   AF-A0A2I1FM28-F1
#
_cell.length_a   1.000
_cell.length_b   1.000
_cell.length_c   1.000
_cell.angle_alpha   90.00
_cell.angle_beta   90.00
_cell.angle_gamma   90.00
#
_symmetry.space_group_name_H-M   'P 1'
#
loop_
_entity.id
_entity.type
_entity.pdbx_description
1 polymer ?
#
loop_
_entity_poly.entity_id
_entity_poly.type
_entity_poly.pdbx_seq_one_letter_code
_entity_poly.pdbx_strand_id
1 'polypeptide(L)'
;MARAFSDDLNKRTVDNILQIYVQWGTVINLWQKPPGRHKTLTQNEMKILRELITKDKVDWYLDELVGELEQQTGKLVSIPTL
;
A
#
# COMPACT_ATOMS: atom_id res chain seq x y z
N MET A 1 38.42 8.67 12.88
CA MET A 1 37.61 9.90 12.85
C MET A 1 36.12 9.53 12.91
N ALA A 2 35.66 8.99 14.04
CA ALA A 2 34.29 8.48 14.21
C ALA A 2 33.75 8.78 15.62
N ARG A 3 34.20 9.89 16.23
CA ARG A 3 34.01 10.17 17.66
C ARG A 3 33.51 11.58 17.95
N ALA A 4 32.91 12.25 16.98
CA ALA A 4 32.46 13.63 17.12
C ALA A 4 31.09 13.91 16.47
N PHE A 5 30.35 12.89 16.05
CA PHE A 5 29.01 13.06 15.46
C PHE A 5 27.87 12.62 16.38
N SER A 6 28.18 12.09 17.57
CA SER A 6 27.19 11.46 18.46
C SER A 6 26.75 12.34 19.64
N ASP A 7 27.43 13.46 19.91
CA ASP A 7 27.20 14.24 21.14
C ASP A 7 25.96 15.17 21.08
N ASP A 8 25.37 15.39 19.90
CA ASP A 8 24.17 16.24 19.73
C ASP A 8 22.87 15.47 19.37
N LEU A 9 22.96 14.14 19.19
CA LEU A 9 21.79 13.32 18.85
C LEU A 9 21.16 12.70 20.09
N ASN A 10 19.86 12.95 20.28
CA ASN A 10 19.05 12.30 21.32
C ASN A 10 19.22 10.78 21.23
N LYS A 11 19.55 10.14 22.36
CA LYS A 11 19.74 8.69 22.50
C LYS A 11 18.63 7.89 21.81
N ARG A 12 17.37 8.34 21.93
CA ARG A 12 16.21 7.70 21.30
C ARG A 12 16.29 7.66 19.77
N THR A 13 16.84 8.71 19.16
CA THR A 13 17.05 8.78 17.70
C THR A 13 18.10 7.77 17.26
N VAL A 14 19.19 7.63 18.02
CA VAL A 14 20.24 6.65 17.73
C VAL A 14 19.72 5.22 17.86
N ASP A 15 18.98 4.91 18.92
CA ASP A 15 18.35 3.59 19.13
C ASP A 15 17.39 3.25 17.98
N ASN A 16 16.53 4.18 17.56
CA ASN A 16 15.62 3.97 16.44
C ASN A 16 16.34 3.72 15.11
N ILE A 17 17.41 4.48 14.83
CA ILE A 17 18.21 4.30 13.61
C ILE A 17 18.88 2.93 13.61
N LEU A 18 19.43 2.51 14.75
CA LEU A 18 20.06 1.20 14.89
C LEU A 18 19.05 0.06 14.70
N GLN A 19 17.84 0.21 15.25
CA GLN A 19 16.76 -0.78 15.08
C GLN A 19 16.35 -0.94 13.60
N ILE A 20 16.20 0.18 12.87
CA ILE A 20 15.91 0.15 11.43
C ILE A 20 17.05 -0.52 10.66
N TYR A 21 18.30 -0.19 10.99
CA TYR A 21 19.47 -0.79 10.35
C TYR A 21 19.58 -2.30 10.59
N VAL A 22 19.35 -2.76 11.83
CA VAL A 22 19.36 -4.20 12.15
C VAL A 22 18.26 -4.95 11.40
N GLN A 23 17.08 -4.35 11.28
CA GLN A 23 15.93 -4.99 10.64
C GLN A 23 16.03 -5.01 9.10
N TRP A 24 16.58 -3.96 8.48
CA TRP A 24 16.52 -3.75 7.03
C TRP A 24 17.89 -3.69 6.33
N GLY A 25 19.00 -3.68 7.08
CA GLY A 25 20.35 -3.57 6.55
C GLY A 25 20.69 -2.21 5.94
N THR A 26 19.83 -1.19 6.13
CA THR A 26 20.01 0.15 5.57
C THR A 26 19.56 1.23 6.54
N VAL A 27 20.27 2.36 6.54
CA VAL A 27 19.96 3.55 7.36
C VAL A 27 18.96 4.47 6.65
N ILE A 28 18.64 4.20 5.38
CA ILE A 28 17.70 5.02 4.60
C ILE A 28 16.28 4.69 5.06
N ASN A 29 15.53 5.71 5.48
CA ASN A 29 14.11 5.56 5.78
C ASN A 29 13.34 5.24 4.49
N LEU A 30 12.98 3.96 4.30
CA LEU A 30 12.22 3.46 3.16
C LEU A 30 10.86 4.17 2.95
N TRP A 31 10.36 4.87 3.98
CA TRP A 31 9.10 5.61 3.96
C TRP A 31 9.25 7.10 3.64
N GLN A 32 10.47 7.62 3.41
CA GLN A 32 10.68 9.01 2.99
C GLN A 32 10.22 9.27 1.54
N LYS A 33 10.17 8.23 0.69
CA LYS A 33 9.48 8.36 -0.59
C LYS A 33 7.98 8.33 -0.30
N PRO A 34 7.20 9.35 -0.68
CA PRO A 34 5.76 9.22 -0.64
C PRO A 34 5.42 7.97 -1.45
N PRO A 35 4.72 6.99 -0.86
CA PRO A 35 4.35 5.80 -1.60
C PRO A 35 3.53 6.29 -2.78
N GLY A 36 4.05 6.10 -4.00
CA GLY A 36 3.34 6.34 -5.24
C GLY A 36 2.18 5.36 -5.31
N ARG A 37 1.15 5.57 -4.50
CA ARG A 37 -0.09 4.81 -4.51
C ARG A 37 -0.88 5.27 -5.73
N HIS A 38 -0.46 4.82 -6.90
CA HIS A 38 -1.39 4.65 -8.01
C HIS A 38 -2.32 3.51 -7.60
N LYS A 39 -3.35 3.83 -6.79
CA LYS A 39 -4.41 2.87 -6.55
C LYS A 39 -5.08 2.64 -7.91
N THR A 40 -4.90 1.43 -8.45
CA THR A 40 -5.58 1.02 -9.68
C THR A 40 -7.09 1.14 -9.51
N LEU A 41 -7.61 1.00 -8.28
CA LEU A 41 -9.01 1.24 -7.95
C LEU A 41 -9.22 2.50 -7.09
N THR A 42 -10.09 3.40 -7.53
CA THR A 42 -10.49 4.57 -6.74
C THR A 42 -11.30 4.15 -5.49
N GLN A 43 -11.46 5.06 -4.52
CA GLN A 43 -12.28 4.75 -3.33
C GLN A 43 -13.74 4.44 -3.68
N ASN A 44 -14.27 5.08 -4.72
CA ASN A 44 -15.63 4.83 -5.20
C ASN A 44 -15.75 3.46 -5.87
N GLU A 45 -14.80 3.13 -6.75
CA GLU A 45 -14.68 1.78 -7.35
C GLU A 45 -14.60 0.68 -6.28
N MET A 46 -13.79 0.91 -5.25
CA MET A 46 -13.69 -0.03 -4.12
C MET A 46 -14.98 -0.14 -3.30
N LYS A 47 -15.81 0.91 -3.25
CA LYS A 47 -17.12 0.85 -2.60
C LYS A 47 -18.09 0.02 -3.43
N ILE A 48 -18.12 0.22 -4.74
CA ILE A 48 -18.93 -0.55 -5.69
C ILE A 48 -18.56 -2.03 -5.63
N LEU A 49 -17.26 -2.37 -5.70
CA LEU A 49 -16.78 -3.74 -5.59
C LEU A 49 -17.24 -4.41 -4.28
N ARG A 50 -17.14 -3.69 -3.15
CA ARG A 50 -17.64 -4.19 -1.87
C ARG A 50 -19.13 -4.42 -1.90
N GLU A 51 -19.91 -3.50 -2.45
CA GLU A 51 -21.37 -3.67 -2.55
C GLU A 51 -21.73 -4.89 -3.41
N LEU A 52 -21.06 -5.11 -4.54
CA LEU A 52 -21.23 -6.28 -5.41
C LEU A 52 -20.97 -7.60 -4.68
N ILE A 53 -19.84 -7.67 -3.96
CA ILE A 53 -19.47 -8.86 -3.17
C ILE A 53 -20.45 -9.08 -2.02
N THR A 54 -20.89 -8.04 -1.33
CA THR A 54 -21.64 -8.19 -0.07
C THR A 54 -23.15 -8.38 -0.28
N LYS A 55 -23.72 -7.83 -1.35
CA LYS A 55 -25.19 -7.82 -1.53
C LYS A 55 -25.70 -8.90 -2.48
N ASP A 56 -25.07 -9.07 -3.63
CA ASP A 56 -25.75 -9.72 -4.75
C ASP A 56 -25.10 -11.04 -5.17
N LYS A 57 -23.77 -11.19 -5.02
CA LYS A 57 -23.01 -12.09 -5.91
C LYS A 57 -21.76 -12.72 -5.24
N VAL A 58 -21.90 -13.29 -4.04
CA VAL A 58 -20.79 -13.99 -3.34
C VAL A 58 -20.24 -15.16 -4.16
N ASP A 59 -21.08 -15.82 -4.97
CA ASP A 59 -20.72 -17.02 -5.74
C ASP A 59 -20.15 -16.72 -7.14
N TRP A 60 -19.95 -15.45 -7.49
CA TRP A 60 -19.52 -15.06 -8.82
C TRP A 60 -18.02 -15.24 -9.03
N TYR A 61 -17.65 -15.65 -10.24
CA TYR A 61 -16.25 -15.73 -10.62
C TYR A 61 -15.63 -14.34 -10.77
N LEU A 62 -14.31 -14.26 -10.62
CA LEU A 62 -13.59 -13.00 -10.71
C LEU A 62 -13.76 -12.31 -12.06
N ASP A 63 -13.90 -13.05 -13.17
CA ASP A 63 -14.15 -12.47 -14.48
C ASP A 63 -15.54 -11.81 -14.58
N GLU A 64 -16.56 -12.39 -13.95
CA GLU A 64 -17.91 -11.81 -13.89
C GLU A 64 -17.91 -10.52 -13.04
N LEU A 65 -17.17 -10.51 -11.93
CA LEU A 65 -16.96 -9.31 -11.11
C LEU A 65 -16.21 -8.21 -11.87
N VAL A 66 -15.18 -8.57 -12.64
CA VAL A 66 -14.47 -7.61 -13.52
C VAL A 66 -15.45 -7.02 -14.54
N GLY A 67 -16.27 -7.84 -15.20
CA GLY A 67 -17.21 -7.38 -16.21
C GLY A 67 -18.26 -6.41 -15.64
N GLU A 68 -18.82 -6.74 -14.47
CA GLU A 68 -19.80 -5.87 -13.80
C GLU A 68 -19.15 -4.55 -13.31
N LEU A 69 -17.93 -4.62 -12.77
CA LEU A 69 -17.19 -3.43 -12.34
C LEU A 69 -16.83 -2.53 -13.53
N GLU A 70 -16.46 -3.11 -14.67
CA GLU A 70 -16.22 -2.39 -15.92
C GLU A 70 -17.51 -1.73 -16.41
N GLN A 71 -18.64 -2.43 -16.38
CA GLN A 71 -19.93 -1.88 -16.80
C GLN A 71 -20.35 -0.68 -15.94
N GLN A 72 -20.10 -0.70 -14.63
CA GLN A 72 -20.47 0.38 -13.73
C GLN A 72 -19.49 1.55 -13.71
N THR A 73 -18.20 1.29 -13.95
CA THR A 73 -17.15 2.31 -13.81
C THR A 73 -16.57 2.77 -15.15
N GLY A 74 -16.85 2.06 -16.25
CA GLY A 74 -16.24 2.28 -17.56
C GLY A 74 -14.74 2.03 -17.60
N LYS A 75 -14.22 1.28 -16.61
CA LYS A 75 -12.79 1.11 -16.39
C LYS A 75 -12.42 -0.36 -16.41
N LEU A 76 -11.48 -0.69 -17.28
CA LEU A 76 -10.94 -2.03 -17.43
C LEU A 76 -9.99 -2.34 -16.26
N VAL A 77 -10.33 -3.37 -15.51
CA VAL A 77 -9.57 -3.84 -14.35
C VAL A 77 -9.16 -5.27 -14.63
N SER A 78 -7.87 -5.58 -14.50
CA SER A 78 -7.41 -6.95 -14.72
C SER A 78 -7.79 -7.84 -13.54
N ILE A 79 -8.11 -9.11 -13.78
CA ILE A 79 -8.40 -10.10 -12.73
C ILE A 79 -7.36 -10.09 -11.59
N PRO A 80 -6.03 -10.09 -11.82
CA PRO A 80 -5.06 -10.04 -10.72
C PRO A 80 -5.02 -8.72 -9.93
N THR A 81 -5.80 -7.70 -10.34
CA THR A 81 -6.00 -6.46 -9.59
C THR A 81 -7.11 -6.56 -8.56
N LEU A 82 -8.08 -7.47 -8.75
CA LEU A 82 -9.15 -7.77 -7.79
C LEU A 82 -8.67 -8.78 -6.74
#